data_AF-A0A9P8VJB1-F1
#
_entry.id   AF-A0A9P8VJB1-F1
#
_cell.length_a   1.000
_cell.length_b   1.000
_cell.length_c   1.000
_cell.angle_alpha   90.00
_cell.angle_beta   90.00
_cell.angle_gamma   90.00
#
_symmetry.space_group_name_H-M   'P 1'
#
loop_
_entity.id
_entity.type
_entity.pdbx_description
1 polymer ?
#
loop_
_entity_poly.entity_id
_entity_poly.type
_entity_poly.pdbx_seq_one_letter_code
_entity_poly.pdbx_strand_id
1 'polypeptide(L)'
;MPHREAELSVNEKAFVLKALEEKIRLDGRGFDDYRKFELSFGDEYGVADVTLGKTRIVVRISAEVTVPYSDRPFQGIFQIATELSPMASPAFAPNQPPTEQEVLLSRALEKTIRRSGALDVESLCLMAGSKVWSIRADVHVLSHDGNLVDAACVATVAALRHFRKPDAVVQGEELTVYTAAEREPVPLGWLHSPYCISFGFLGDEGEVVLLDPDWKEEQLRSGGCTISLNKHGEVCQVAKLGGAAVEATALLQCASIAAQKVKELSDIVDKALEDDTRKRDKGGLISELLSAENDRLPDI
;
A
#
# COMPACT_ATOMS: atom_id res chain seq x y z
N MET A 1 -6.01 2.97 32.39
CA MET A 1 -6.09 1.54 32.03
C MET A 1 -5.31 1.36 30.74
N PRO A 2 -4.49 0.32 30.56
CA PRO A 2 -3.83 0.10 29.28
C PRO A 2 -4.92 -0.08 28.22
N HIS A 3 -4.82 0.68 27.13
CA HIS A 3 -5.76 0.62 26.02
C HIS A 3 -5.65 -0.76 25.39
N ARG A 4 -6.67 -1.61 25.61
CA ARG A 4 -6.71 -3.01 25.19
C ARG A 4 -7.65 -3.12 23.99
N GLU A 5 -7.31 -3.93 23.00
CA GLU A 5 -8.24 -4.25 21.92
C GLU A 5 -9.55 -4.81 22.48
N ALA A 6 -10.66 -4.52 21.80
CA ALA A 6 -11.95 -5.05 22.18
C ALA A 6 -11.97 -6.58 21.98
N GLU A 7 -11.94 -7.32 23.08
CA GLU A 7 -12.05 -8.78 23.02
C GLU A 7 -13.47 -9.19 22.63
N LEU A 8 -13.57 -10.12 21.68
CA LEU A 8 -14.85 -10.70 21.27
C LEU A 8 -15.49 -11.52 22.39
N SER A 9 -16.82 -11.38 22.54
CA SER A 9 -17.57 -12.21 23.48
C SER A 9 -17.58 -13.68 23.06
N VAL A 10 -17.67 -14.60 24.03
CA VAL A 10 -17.71 -16.06 23.75
C VAL A 10 -18.86 -16.42 22.80
N ASN A 11 -20.01 -15.76 22.95
CA ASN A 11 -21.17 -15.96 22.10
C ASN A 11 -20.92 -15.50 20.67
N GLU A 12 -20.28 -14.35 20.47
CA GLU A 12 -19.90 -13.89 19.13
C GLU A 12 -18.88 -14.84 18.50
N LYS A 13 -17.85 -15.25 19.24
CA LYS A 13 -16.85 -16.21 18.72
C LYS A 13 -17.52 -17.50 18.24
N ALA A 14 -18.38 -18.10 19.06
CA ALA A 14 -19.10 -19.31 18.70
C ALA A 14 -20.07 -19.10 17.53
N PHE A 15 -20.70 -17.92 17.44
CA PHE A 15 -21.61 -17.59 16.34
C PHE A 15 -20.87 -17.46 15.01
N VAL A 16 -19.74 -16.75 14.97
CA VAL A 16 -18.94 -16.60 13.75
C VAL A 16 -18.40 -17.95 13.28
N LEU A 17 -17.88 -18.78 14.18
CA LEU A 17 -17.38 -20.10 13.82
C LEU A 17 -18.48 -20.98 13.21
N LYS A 18 -19.68 -21.03 13.82
CA LYS A 18 -20.83 -21.77 13.28
C LYS A 18 -21.29 -21.24 11.92
N ALA A 19 -21.31 -19.92 11.74
CA ALA A 19 -21.69 -19.32 10.46
C ALA A 19 -20.71 -19.73 9.34
N LEU A 20 -19.42 -19.79 9.67
CA LEU A 20 -18.39 -20.23 8.72
C LEU A 20 -18.47 -21.72 8.40
N GLU A 21 -18.85 -22.58 9.35
CA GLU A 21 -19.18 -23.99 9.09
C GLU A 21 -20.33 -24.12 8.08
N GLU A 22 -21.34 -23.24 8.15
CA GLU A 22 -22.46 -23.16 7.21
C GLU A 22 -22.11 -22.46 5.89
N LYS A 23 -20.85 -22.05 5.69
CA LYS A 23 -20.34 -21.29 4.53
C LYS A 23 -20.96 -19.90 4.34
N ILE A 24 -21.30 -19.24 5.45
CA ILE A 24 -21.91 -17.91 5.46
C ILE A 24 -20.98 -16.94 6.20
N ARG A 25 -20.54 -15.88 5.51
CA ARG A 25 -19.86 -14.75 6.15
C ARG A 25 -20.88 -13.76 6.71
N LEU A 26 -20.51 -13.05 7.77
CA LEU A 26 -21.34 -12.01 8.40
C LEU A 26 -21.77 -10.91 7.42
N ASP A 27 -20.90 -10.58 6.47
CA ASP A 27 -21.14 -9.57 5.44
C ASP A 27 -21.91 -10.11 4.21
N GLY A 28 -22.18 -11.42 4.15
CA GLY A 28 -22.83 -12.07 3.00
C GLY A 28 -21.94 -12.28 1.77
N ARG A 29 -20.63 -12.02 1.88
CA ARG A 29 -19.64 -12.23 0.81
C ARG A 29 -19.25 -13.71 0.66
N GLY A 30 -18.76 -14.08 -0.53
CA GLY A 30 -18.09 -15.36 -0.72
C GLY A 30 -16.77 -15.46 0.05
N PHE A 31 -16.23 -16.69 0.15
CA PHE A 31 -14.95 -16.93 0.83
C PHE A 31 -13.75 -16.39 0.06
N ASP A 32 -13.86 -16.33 -1.28
CA ASP A 32 -12.81 -15.84 -2.19
C ASP A 32 -13.06 -14.39 -2.65
N ASP A 33 -13.93 -13.65 -1.97
CA ASP A 33 -14.34 -12.30 -2.35
C ASP A 33 -13.70 -11.23 -1.46
N TYR A 34 -13.08 -10.24 -2.11
CA TYR A 34 -12.61 -9.02 -1.46
C TYR A 34 -13.76 -8.08 -1.09
N ARG A 35 -13.53 -7.24 -0.08
CA ARG A 35 -14.33 -6.02 0.12
C ARG A 35 -14.16 -5.08 -1.06
N LYS A 36 -15.14 -4.19 -1.22
CA LYS A 36 -15.07 -3.14 -2.23
C LYS A 36 -13.82 -2.28 -1.97
N PHE A 37 -12.96 -2.19 -2.98
CA PHE A 37 -11.83 -1.27 -3.01
C PHE A 37 -12.27 0.07 -3.59
N GLU A 38 -11.97 1.14 -2.88
CA GLU A 38 -12.10 2.51 -3.34
C GLU A 38 -10.73 3.17 -3.25
N LEU A 39 -10.21 3.63 -4.39
CA LEU A 39 -8.94 4.31 -4.49
C LEU A 39 -9.21 5.75 -4.94
N SER A 40 -8.68 6.69 -4.17
CA SER A 40 -8.73 8.12 -4.47
C SER A 40 -7.33 8.72 -4.37
N PHE A 41 -7.05 9.70 -5.20
CA PHE A 41 -5.78 10.42 -5.20
C PHE A 41 -5.99 11.80 -4.60
N GLY A 42 -4.98 12.29 -3.90
CA GLY A 42 -4.96 13.68 -3.43
C GLY A 42 -4.62 14.66 -4.54
N ASP A 43 -4.77 15.95 -4.27
CA ASP A 43 -4.43 17.01 -5.22
C ASP A 43 -2.92 16.98 -5.56
N GLU A 44 -2.06 16.77 -4.56
CA GLU A 44 -0.63 16.57 -4.74
C GLU A 44 -0.29 15.20 -5.35
N TYR A 45 0.69 15.16 -6.25
CA TYR A 45 1.23 13.92 -6.79
C TYR A 45 1.85 13.06 -5.68
N GLY A 46 1.54 11.76 -5.68
CA GLY A 46 2.03 10.78 -4.71
C GLY A 46 1.29 10.71 -3.38
N VAL A 47 0.10 11.33 -3.28
CA VAL A 47 -0.86 11.04 -2.22
C VAL A 47 -1.91 10.07 -2.75
N ALA A 48 -2.08 8.93 -2.09
CA ALA A 48 -3.14 7.96 -2.39
C ALA A 48 -3.88 7.58 -1.11
N ASP A 49 -5.20 7.56 -1.19
CA ASP A 49 -6.11 7.16 -0.13
C ASP A 49 -6.91 5.95 -0.60
N VAL A 50 -6.68 4.82 0.08
CA VAL A 50 -7.32 3.54 -0.20
C VAL A 50 -8.25 3.20 0.93
N THR A 51 -9.49 2.91 0.57
CA THR A 51 -10.49 2.35 1.45
C THR A 51 -10.82 0.92 1.01
N LEU A 52 -10.63 -0.03 1.91
CA LEU A 52 -11.02 -1.43 1.78
C LEU A 52 -12.16 -1.70 2.78
N GLY A 53 -13.40 -1.56 2.33
CA GLY A 53 -14.56 -1.61 3.21
C GLY A 53 -14.51 -0.49 4.26
N LYS A 54 -14.15 -0.83 5.51
CA LYS A 54 -13.95 0.16 6.59
C LYS A 54 -12.48 0.42 6.93
N THR A 55 -11.55 -0.39 6.43
CA THR A 55 -10.12 -0.15 6.58
C THR A 55 -9.72 0.98 5.65
N ARG A 56 -9.09 2.04 6.18
CA ARG A 56 -8.65 3.20 5.38
C ARG A 56 -7.19 3.52 5.65
N ILE A 57 -6.41 3.65 4.59
CA ILE A 57 -4.97 3.88 4.63
C ILE A 57 -4.63 5.00 3.66
N VAL A 58 -3.87 5.97 4.14
CA VAL A 58 -3.34 7.07 3.32
C VAL A 58 -1.84 6.90 3.21
N VAL A 59 -1.34 6.96 1.99
CA VAL A 59 0.09 6.94 1.70
C VAL A 59 0.50 8.26 1.09
N ARG A 60 1.59 8.83 1.62
CA ARG A 60 2.26 10.00 1.06
C ARG A 60 3.67 9.63 0.65
N ILE A 61 4.09 10.11 -0.52
CA ILE A 61 5.47 9.97 -0.96
C ILE A 61 6.16 11.32 -0.93
N SER A 62 7.37 11.31 -0.38
CA SER A 62 8.30 12.42 -0.41
C SER A 62 9.58 12.03 -1.14
N ALA A 63 10.23 13.02 -1.77
CA ALA A 63 11.52 12.85 -2.42
C ALA A 63 12.46 13.97 -2.00
N GLU A 64 13.66 13.60 -1.58
CA GLU A 64 14.72 14.50 -1.16
C GLU A 64 16.03 14.12 -1.84
N VAL A 65 16.93 15.08 -2.05
CA VAL A 65 18.27 14.78 -2.58
C VAL A 65 19.22 14.54 -1.41
N THR A 66 19.83 13.36 -1.38
CA THR A 66 20.76 12.95 -0.32
C THR A 66 22.00 12.28 -0.88
N VAL A 67 22.98 11.99 -0.01
CA VAL A 67 24.19 11.26 -0.36
C VAL A 67 23.88 9.75 -0.30
N PRO A 68 24.28 8.95 -1.31
CA PRO A 68 24.04 7.51 -1.30
C PRO A 68 24.88 6.81 -0.23
N TYR A 69 24.53 5.55 0.06
CA TYR A 69 25.38 4.69 0.90
C TYR A 69 26.73 4.41 0.23
N SER A 70 27.80 4.31 1.03
CA SER A 70 29.16 4.01 0.55
C SER A 70 29.23 2.69 -0.23
N ASP A 71 28.40 1.72 0.15
CA ASP A 71 28.41 0.39 -0.43
C ASP A 71 27.76 0.35 -1.82
N ARG A 72 26.86 1.31 -2.11
CA ARG A 72 26.09 1.37 -3.35
C ARG A 72 25.98 2.81 -3.87
N PRO A 73 27.04 3.36 -4.49
CA PRO A 73 27.09 4.74 -4.94
C PRO A 73 26.21 5.05 -6.15
N PHE A 74 25.76 4.02 -6.88
CA PHE A 74 24.95 4.13 -8.10
C PHE A 74 23.44 3.92 -7.87
N GLN A 75 23.02 3.70 -6.63
CA GLN A 75 21.62 3.45 -6.30
C GLN A 75 21.06 4.57 -5.42
N GLY A 76 19.85 5.00 -5.72
CA GLY A 76 19.05 5.85 -4.86
C GLY A 76 18.59 5.13 -3.59
N ILE A 77 18.07 5.90 -2.65
CA ILE A 77 17.59 5.39 -1.37
C ILE A 77 16.07 5.29 -1.45
N PHE A 78 15.52 4.13 -1.07
CA PHE A 78 14.08 3.94 -0.96
C PHE A 78 13.72 3.38 0.42
N GLN A 79 12.88 4.11 1.15
CA GLN A 79 12.46 3.79 2.51
C GLN A 79 10.93 3.76 2.60
N ILE A 80 10.40 2.77 3.31
CA ILE A 80 8.97 2.66 3.61
C ILE A 80 8.83 2.77 5.12
N ALA A 81 8.10 3.79 5.58
CA ALA A 81 7.74 3.96 6.97
C ALA A 81 6.24 3.68 7.11
N THR A 82 5.89 2.84 8.09
CA THR A 82 4.50 2.55 8.43
C THR A 82 4.23 3.12 9.80
N GLU A 83 3.18 3.91 9.93
CA GLU A 83 2.76 4.49 11.20
C GLU A 83 1.34 4.04 11.51
N LEU A 84 1.19 3.33 12.64
CA LEU A 84 -0.13 2.97 13.18
C LEU A 84 -0.61 4.09 14.12
N SER A 85 -1.61 4.84 13.65
CA SER A 85 -2.21 5.91 14.46
C SER A 85 -3.17 5.33 15.52
N PRO A 86 -3.26 5.96 16.71
CA PRO A 86 -4.30 5.65 17.70
C PRO A 86 -5.74 5.87 17.17
N MET A 87 -5.87 6.60 16.07
CA MET A 87 -7.14 6.75 15.35
C MET A 87 -7.61 5.42 14.75
N ALA A 88 -6.68 4.55 14.35
CA ALA A 88 -7.01 3.30 13.67
C ALA A 88 -7.56 2.24 14.63
N SER A 89 -6.97 2.13 15.82
CA SER A 89 -7.45 1.28 16.91
C SER A 89 -6.97 1.89 18.23
N PRO A 90 -7.80 1.86 19.30
CA PRO A 90 -7.37 2.28 20.63
C PRO A 90 -6.14 1.53 21.14
N ALA A 91 -5.86 0.33 20.62
CA ALA A 91 -4.70 -0.45 21.02
C ALA A 91 -3.37 0.08 20.47
N PHE A 92 -3.40 0.95 19.46
CA PHE A 92 -2.22 1.63 18.97
C PHE A 92 -2.00 2.88 19.82
N ALA A 93 -0.98 2.86 20.68
CA ALA A 93 -0.64 4.01 21.52
C ALA A 93 0.54 4.77 20.91
N PRO A 94 0.50 6.11 20.86
CA PRO A 94 1.65 6.88 20.42
C PRO A 94 2.72 6.78 21.51
N ASN A 95 3.94 6.36 21.14
CA ASN A 95 5.10 6.13 22.04
C ASN A 95 5.18 4.78 22.75
N GLN A 96 4.43 3.76 22.31
CA GLN A 96 4.76 2.38 22.65
C GLN A 96 5.77 1.79 21.66
N PRO A 97 6.56 0.78 22.07
CA PRO A 97 7.36 0.04 21.11
C PRO A 97 6.45 -0.52 20.00
N PRO A 98 6.95 -0.62 18.76
CA PRO A 98 6.12 -1.02 17.63
C PRO A 98 5.48 -2.38 17.91
N THR A 99 4.16 -2.44 17.76
CA THR A 99 3.39 -3.66 17.98
C THR A 99 3.83 -4.72 16.99
N GLU A 100 3.67 -6.00 17.33
CA GLU A 100 3.98 -7.11 16.42
C GLU A 100 3.34 -6.91 15.03
N GLN A 101 2.08 -6.47 14.98
CA GLN A 101 1.38 -6.16 13.73
C GLN A 101 2.09 -5.08 12.89
N GLU A 102 2.63 -4.03 13.52
CA GLU A 102 3.36 -2.95 12.83
C GLU A 102 4.67 -3.47 12.22
N VAL A 103 5.42 -4.25 13.01
CA VAL A 103 6.67 -4.85 12.55
C VAL A 103 6.42 -5.82 11.41
N LEU A 104 5.36 -6.61 11.48
CA LEU A 104 4.96 -7.54 10.42
C LEU A 104 4.52 -6.79 9.16
N LEU A 105 3.73 -5.72 9.28
CA LEU A 105 3.30 -4.88 8.17
C LEU A 105 4.49 -4.22 7.47
N SER A 106 5.36 -3.55 8.23
CA SER A 106 6.57 -2.91 7.72
C SER A 106 7.45 -3.91 6.95
N ARG A 107 7.72 -5.08 7.55
CA ARG A 107 8.52 -6.14 6.91
C ARG A 107 7.85 -6.73 5.67
N ALA A 108 6.52 -6.86 5.66
CA ALA A 108 5.78 -7.37 4.52
C ALA A 108 5.87 -6.41 3.33
N LEU A 109 5.68 -5.11 3.56
CA LEU A 109 5.81 -4.08 2.52
C LEU A 109 7.26 -3.96 2.03
N GLU A 110 8.23 -3.97 2.94
CA GLU A 110 9.65 -3.91 2.62
C GLU A 110 10.07 -5.08 1.70
N LYS A 111 9.65 -6.30 2.02
CA LYS A 111 9.95 -7.46 1.18
C LYS A 111 9.15 -7.47 -0.13
N THR A 112 7.90 -7.03 -0.11
CA THR A 112 7.03 -7.06 -1.29
C THR A 112 7.38 -5.99 -2.31
N ILE A 113 7.81 -4.79 -1.87
CA ILE A 113 8.04 -3.64 -2.77
C ILE A 113 9.54 -3.37 -2.95
N ARG A 114 10.31 -3.30 -1.86
CA ARG A 114 11.74 -2.97 -1.95
C ARG A 114 12.57 -4.16 -2.40
N ARG A 115 12.36 -5.36 -1.83
CA ARG A 115 13.15 -6.56 -2.19
C ARG A 115 12.76 -7.15 -3.53
N SER A 116 11.50 -7.02 -3.96
CA SER A 116 11.06 -7.42 -5.29
C SER A 116 11.70 -6.56 -6.39
N GLY A 117 12.09 -5.33 -6.08
CA GLY A 117 12.62 -4.39 -7.07
C GLY A 117 11.51 -3.78 -7.92
N ALA A 118 10.37 -3.43 -7.32
CA ALA A 118 9.26 -2.79 -8.04
C ALA A 118 9.66 -1.40 -8.59
N LEU A 119 10.47 -0.67 -7.81
CA LEU A 119 11.01 0.64 -8.15
C LEU A 119 12.44 0.51 -8.69
N ASP A 120 12.73 1.17 -9.81
CA ASP A 120 14.08 1.27 -10.35
C ASP A 120 14.91 2.30 -9.55
N VAL A 121 15.65 1.81 -8.57
CA VAL A 121 16.54 2.63 -7.73
C VAL A 121 17.78 3.12 -8.46
N GLU A 122 18.13 2.57 -9.62
CA GLU A 122 19.30 3.01 -10.39
C GLU A 122 18.96 4.30 -11.16
N SER A 123 17.72 4.40 -11.66
CA SER A 123 17.18 5.63 -12.27
C SER A 123 17.13 6.85 -11.33
N LEU A 124 17.28 6.62 -10.02
CA LEU A 124 17.27 7.65 -8.99
C LEU A 124 18.66 8.28 -8.75
N CYS A 125 19.72 7.73 -9.34
CA CYS A 125 21.07 8.27 -9.22
C CYS A 125 21.23 9.51 -10.11
N LEU A 126 21.59 10.65 -9.51
CA LEU A 126 21.89 11.89 -10.25
C LEU A 126 23.39 11.99 -10.54
N MET A 127 24.20 11.84 -9.50
CA MET A 127 25.65 11.88 -9.56
C MET A 127 26.21 10.75 -8.68
N ALA A 128 26.88 9.79 -9.31
CA ALA A 128 27.40 8.61 -8.65
C ALA A 128 28.27 8.97 -7.44
N GLY A 129 27.92 8.42 -6.28
CA GLY A 129 28.66 8.62 -5.02
C GLY A 129 28.51 9.99 -4.36
N SER A 130 27.78 10.93 -4.95
CA SER A 130 27.60 12.28 -4.39
C SER A 130 26.15 12.62 -4.12
N LYS A 131 25.28 12.56 -5.13
CA LYS A 131 23.88 12.99 -5.03
C LYS A 131 22.96 11.96 -5.66
N VAL A 132 21.99 11.49 -4.88
CA VAL A 132 20.94 10.58 -5.33
C VAL A 132 19.59 11.03 -4.78
N TRP A 133 18.51 10.60 -5.42
CA TRP A 133 17.18 10.75 -4.86
C TRP A 133 16.97 9.75 -3.71
N SER A 134 16.44 10.25 -2.61
CA SER A 134 15.91 9.50 -1.49
C SER A 134 14.39 9.63 -1.51
N ILE A 135 13.72 8.52 -1.83
CA ILE A 135 12.27 8.42 -1.86
C ILE A 135 11.81 7.76 -0.58
N ARG A 136 10.86 8.40 0.10
CA ARG A 136 10.25 7.89 1.33
C ARG A 136 8.75 7.74 1.12
N ALA A 137 8.23 6.55 1.37
CA ALA A 137 6.80 6.27 1.39
C ALA A 137 6.33 6.17 2.83
N ASP A 138 5.52 7.13 3.26
CA ASP A 138 4.91 7.18 4.58
C ASP A 138 3.48 6.63 4.50
N VAL A 139 3.25 5.49 5.15
CA VAL A 139 1.99 4.77 5.18
C VAL A 139 1.30 5.05 6.51
N HIS A 140 0.22 5.82 6.48
CA HIS A 140 -0.58 6.15 7.66
C HIS A 140 -1.87 5.34 7.67
N VAL A 141 -2.04 4.50 8.68
CA VAL A 141 -3.30 3.76 8.88
C VAL A 141 -4.28 4.64 9.64
N LEU A 142 -5.42 4.96 9.01
CA LEU A 142 -6.47 5.81 9.60
C LEU A 142 -7.53 4.99 10.33
N SER A 143 -7.91 3.85 9.76
CA SER A 143 -8.92 2.94 10.33
C SER A 143 -8.52 1.49 10.09
N HIS A 144 -8.66 0.65 11.11
CA HIS A 144 -8.35 -0.78 11.06
C HIS A 144 -9.62 -1.62 11.28
N ASP A 145 -10.12 -2.27 10.22
CA ASP A 145 -11.21 -3.26 10.26
C ASP A 145 -10.76 -4.59 9.61
N GLY A 146 -9.48 -4.95 9.77
CA GLY A 146 -8.87 -6.15 9.19
C GLY A 146 -8.19 -5.95 7.84
N ASN A 147 -7.30 -6.88 7.49
CA ASN A 147 -6.48 -6.94 6.28
C ASN A 147 -5.70 -5.65 5.94
N LEU A 148 -4.83 -5.24 6.86
CA LEU A 148 -3.98 -4.06 6.67
C LEU A 148 -2.92 -4.25 5.58
N VAL A 149 -2.41 -5.47 5.41
CA VAL A 149 -1.27 -5.74 4.52
C VAL A 149 -1.63 -5.52 3.06
N ASP A 150 -2.79 -6.02 2.63
CA ASP A 150 -3.25 -5.89 1.26
C ASP A 150 -3.59 -4.43 0.93
N ALA A 151 -4.36 -3.77 1.81
CA ALA A 151 -4.73 -2.37 1.66
C ALA A 151 -3.48 -1.46 1.61
N ALA A 152 -2.50 -1.68 2.49
CA ALA A 152 -1.26 -0.90 2.52
C ALA A 152 -0.39 -1.14 1.27
N CYS A 153 -0.35 -2.37 0.77
CA CYS A 153 0.38 -2.70 -0.44
C CYS A 153 -0.23 -2.00 -1.66
N VAL A 154 -1.55 -2.10 -1.83
CA VAL A 154 -2.28 -1.40 -2.90
C VAL A 154 -2.07 0.11 -2.80
N ALA A 155 -2.20 0.69 -1.61
CA ALA A 155 -2.02 2.13 -1.41
C ALA A 155 -0.59 2.59 -1.73
N THR A 156 0.42 1.83 -1.31
CA THR A 156 1.83 2.17 -1.57
C THR A 156 2.16 2.07 -3.05
N VAL A 157 1.69 1.02 -3.73
CA VAL A 157 1.89 0.87 -5.19
C VAL A 157 1.17 1.97 -5.96
N ALA A 158 -0.09 2.28 -5.60
CA ALA A 158 -0.86 3.33 -6.23
C ALA A 158 -0.17 4.70 -6.04
N ALA A 159 0.27 5.01 -4.82
CA ALA A 159 1.00 6.24 -4.54
C ALA A 159 2.30 6.33 -5.34
N LEU A 160 3.11 5.26 -5.39
CA LEU A 160 4.41 5.25 -6.08
C LEU A 160 4.27 5.49 -7.58
N ARG A 161 3.22 4.93 -8.19
CA ARG A 161 2.90 5.14 -9.61
C ARG A 161 2.30 6.53 -9.88
N HIS A 162 1.57 7.08 -8.91
CA HIS A 162 1.01 8.42 -8.99
C HIS A 162 2.07 9.51 -8.78
N PHE A 163 3.11 9.25 -7.97
CA PHE A 163 4.14 10.22 -7.67
C PHE A 163 4.94 10.66 -8.92
N ARG A 164 5.32 11.94 -8.90
CA ARG A 164 6.16 12.57 -9.91
C ARG A 164 7.27 13.32 -9.19
N LYS A 165 8.53 12.99 -9.48
CA LYS A 165 9.69 13.67 -8.89
C LYS A 165 9.98 14.96 -9.66
N PRO A 166 10.49 16.02 -9.00
CA PRO A 166 10.97 17.21 -9.70
C PRO A 166 12.08 16.86 -10.72
N ASP A 167 12.11 17.58 -11.83
CA ASP A 167 13.19 17.42 -12.83
C ASP A 167 14.50 17.98 -12.29
N ALA A 168 15.60 17.30 -12.58
CA ALA A 168 16.91 17.62 -12.07
C ALA A 168 17.94 17.47 -13.19
N VAL A 169 18.68 18.55 -13.46
CA VAL A 169 19.76 18.56 -14.45
C VAL A 169 21.09 18.69 -13.74
N VAL A 170 22.04 17.86 -14.16
CA VAL A 170 23.42 17.89 -13.69
C VAL A 170 24.28 18.51 -14.78
N GLN A 171 24.92 19.64 -14.49
CA GLN A 171 25.92 20.27 -15.35
C GLN A 171 27.28 20.20 -14.66
N GLY A 172 28.09 19.19 -15.02
CA GLY A 172 29.35 18.93 -14.34
C GLY A 172 29.11 18.54 -12.88
N GLU A 173 29.51 19.38 -11.94
CA GLU A 173 29.34 19.17 -10.48
C GLU A 173 28.13 19.91 -9.88
N GLU A 174 27.50 20.81 -10.64
CA GLU A 174 26.34 21.58 -10.19
C GLU A 174 25.04 20.82 -10.46
N LEU A 175 24.20 20.71 -9.43
CA LEU A 175 22.87 20.11 -9.50
C LEU A 175 21.83 21.24 -9.41
N THR A 176 21.06 21.43 -10.47
CA THR A 176 19.90 22.33 -10.47
C THR A 176 18.62 21.49 -10.43
N VAL A 177 17.87 21.60 -9.34
CA VAL A 177 16.53 21.00 -9.20
C VAL A 177 15.51 22.04 -9.60
N TYR A 178 14.71 21.74 -10.61
CA TYR A 178 13.66 22.61 -11.09
C TYR A 178 12.39 22.42 -10.27
N THR A 179 11.65 23.51 -10.07
CA THR A 179 10.32 23.42 -9.45
C THR A 179 9.28 22.92 -10.45
N ALA A 180 8.16 22.41 -9.96
CA ALA A 180 7.06 21.94 -10.81
C ALA A 180 6.46 23.03 -11.72
N ALA A 181 6.68 24.31 -11.40
CA ALA A 181 6.25 25.44 -12.21
C ALA A 181 7.21 25.72 -13.40
N GLU A 182 8.49 25.37 -13.25
CA GLU A 182 9.51 25.58 -14.28
C GLU A 182 9.54 24.43 -15.29
N ARG A 183 9.34 23.21 -14.80
CA ARG A 183 9.32 21.99 -15.61
C ARG A 183 8.32 20.98 -15.09
N GLU A 184 7.74 20.23 -16.02
CA GLU A 184 6.85 19.13 -15.68
C GLU A 184 7.59 18.06 -14.87
N PRO A 185 7.01 17.59 -13.75
CA PRO A 185 7.66 16.60 -12.91
C PRO A 185 7.63 15.22 -13.58
N VAL A 186 8.73 14.47 -13.41
CA VAL A 186 8.99 13.22 -14.13
C VAL A 186 8.47 12.02 -13.32
N PRO A 187 7.84 11.01 -13.94
CA PRO A 187 7.48 9.77 -13.25
C PRO A 187 8.70 9.00 -12.72
N LEU A 188 8.44 8.11 -11.77
CA LEU A 188 9.42 7.15 -11.29
C LEU A 188 9.59 6.00 -12.30
N GLY A 189 10.81 5.45 -12.39
CA GLY A 189 11.07 4.22 -13.13
C GLY A 189 10.37 3.05 -12.45
N TRP A 190 9.30 2.55 -13.05
CA TRP A 190 8.48 1.48 -12.49
C TRP A 190 8.67 0.18 -13.27
N LEU A 191 9.17 -0.86 -12.61
CA LEU A 191 9.49 -2.14 -13.23
C LEU A 191 8.29 -3.08 -13.22
N HIS A 192 7.64 -3.21 -12.06
CA HIS A 192 6.47 -4.07 -11.91
C HIS A 192 5.63 -3.74 -10.68
N SER A 193 4.37 -4.21 -10.66
CA SER A 193 3.40 -3.93 -9.59
C SER A 193 3.11 -5.19 -8.77
N PRO A 194 3.80 -5.40 -7.63
CA PRO A 194 3.49 -6.49 -6.73
C PRO A 194 2.31 -6.14 -5.83
N TYR A 195 1.40 -7.08 -5.63
CA TYR A 195 0.27 -6.94 -4.71
C TYR A 195 0.28 -8.07 -3.68
N CYS A 196 0.00 -7.73 -2.42
CA CYS A 196 -0.22 -8.69 -1.34
C CYS A 196 -1.66 -9.19 -1.36
N ILE A 197 -1.83 -10.50 -1.21
CA ILE A 197 -3.12 -11.18 -1.04
C ILE A 197 -3.06 -11.98 0.26
N SER A 198 -3.91 -11.63 1.22
CA SER A 198 -3.92 -12.24 2.55
C SER A 198 -5.09 -13.20 2.74
N PHE A 199 -4.74 -14.40 3.20
CA PHE A 199 -5.65 -15.49 3.53
C PHE A 199 -5.65 -15.74 5.04
N GLY A 200 -6.84 -15.87 5.62
CA GLY A 200 -7.07 -16.33 6.98
C GLY A 200 -7.47 -17.80 6.99
N PHE A 201 -6.80 -18.61 7.81
CA PHE A 201 -7.19 -19.99 8.08
C PHE A 201 -7.99 -20.05 9.38
N LEU A 202 -9.19 -20.60 9.31
CA LEU A 202 -10.08 -20.78 10.46
C LEU A 202 -10.36 -22.28 10.67
N GLY A 203 -10.59 -22.64 11.95
CA GLY A 203 -10.77 -24.01 12.41
C GLY A 203 -9.49 -24.65 12.97
N ASP A 204 -9.66 -25.79 13.64
CA ASP A 204 -8.59 -26.51 14.35
C ASP A 204 -7.51 -27.05 13.40
N GLU A 205 -7.83 -27.29 12.12
CA GLU A 205 -6.89 -27.75 11.08
C GLU A 205 -6.85 -26.84 9.82
N GLY A 206 -7.41 -25.64 9.89
CA GLY A 206 -7.44 -24.71 8.74
C GLY A 206 -8.33 -25.18 7.59
N GLU A 207 -9.42 -25.89 7.90
CA GLU A 207 -10.40 -26.39 6.93
C GLU A 207 -11.07 -25.27 6.12
N VAL A 208 -11.23 -24.10 6.73
CA VAL A 208 -11.85 -22.93 6.09
C VAL A 208 -10.77 -21.90 5.78
N VAL A 209 -10.63 -21.61 4.48
CA VAL A 209 -9.77 -20.53 3.98
C VAL A 209 -10.67 -19.34 3.62
N LEU A 210 -10.36 -18.19 4.19
CA LEU A 210 -11.01 -16.93 3.87
C LEU A 210 -10.02 -15.97 3.24
N LEU A 211 -10.43 -15.36 2.14
CA LEU A 211 -9.77 -14.19 1.57
C LEU A 211 -10.26 -12.92 2.26
N ASP A 212 -9.34 -11.99 2.52
CA ASP A 212 -9.65 -10.67 3.10
C ASP A 212 -10.47 -10.77 4.40
N PRO A 213 -9.85 -11.29 5.49
CA PRO A 213 -10.54 -11.44 6.76
C PRO A 213 -10.84 -10.07 7.39
N ASP A 214 -12.04 -9.92 7.93
CA ASP A 214 -12.41 -8.75 8.73
C ASP A 214 -11.78 -8.81 10.12
N TRP A 215 -11.79 -7.70 10.86
CA TRP A 215 -11.22 -7.65 12.22
C TRP A 215 -11.71 -8.77 13.15
N LYS A 216 -12.99 -9.14 13.06
CA LYS A 216 -13.54 -10.27 13.85
C LYS A 216 -12.98 -11.63 13.42
N GLU A 217 -12.86 -11.83 12.12
CA GLU A 217 -12.32 -13.06 11.53
C GLU A 217 -10.80 -13.17 11.79
N GLU A 218 -10.07 -12.05 11.76
CA GLU A 218 -8.65 -11.99 12.10
C GLU A 218 -8.37 -12.35 13.56
N GLN A 219 -9.26 -12.02 14.50
CA GLN A 219 -9.13 -12.45 15.89
C GLN A 219 -9.41 -13.94 16.10
N LEU A 220 -10.19 -14.55 15.21
CA LEU A 220 -10.60 -15.95 15.29
C LEU A 220 -9.70 -16.89 14.47
N ARG A 221 -8.85 -16.33 13.59
CA ARG A 221 -7.99 -17.14 12.73
C ARG A 221 -6.96 -17.92 13.55
N SER A 222 -6.80 -19.19 13.20
CA SER A 222 -5.76 -20.05 13.76
C SER A 222 -4.42 -19.88 13.03
N GLY A 223 -4.43 -19.31 11.82
CA GLY A 223 -3.23 -18.96 11.06
C GLY A 223 -3.52 -17.96 9.94
N GLY A 224 -2.46 -17.37 9.39
CA GLY A 224 -2.53 -16.46 8.26
C GLY A 224 -1.42 -16.73 7.25
N CYS A 225 -1.73 -16.54 5.97
CA CYS A 225 -0.76 -16.56 4.89
C CYS A 225 -0.96 -15.36 3.97
N THR A 226 0.10 -14.58 3.77
CA THR A 226 0.12 -13.53 2.76
C THR A 226 0.98 -13.99 1.58
N ILE A 227 0.41 -13.95 0.38
CA ILE A 227 1.08 -14.26 -0.87
C ILE A 227 1.18 -12.99 -1.68
N SER A 228 2.40 -12.57 -2.00
CA SER A 228 2.65 -11.41 -2.83
C SER A 228 3.01 -11.86 -4.24
N LEU A 229 2.25 -11.39 -5.23
CA LEU A 229 2.44 -11.74 -6.63
C LEU A 229 2.46 -10.49 -7.51
N ASN A 230 3.09 -10.62 -8.67
CA ASN A 230 3.09 -9.62 -9.72
C ASN A 230 1.97 -9.90 -10.74
N LYS A 231 1.63 -8.92 -11.60
CA LYS A 231 0.64 -9.08 -12.70
C LYS A 231 0.95 -10.26 -13.63
N HIS A 232 2.23 -10.60 -13.76
CA HIS A 232 2.72 -11.73 -14.56
C HIS A 232 2.53 -13.10 -13.90
N GLY A 233 2.04 -13.17 -12.66
CA GLY A 233 1.88 -14.41 -11.90
C GLY A 233 3.16 -14.91 -11.22
N GLU A 234 4.21 -14.09 -11.21
CA GLU A 234 5.45 -14.37 -10.49
C GLU A 234 5.26 -14.08 -8.99
N VAL A 235 5.71 -15.01 -8.15
CA VAL A 235 5.63 -14.88 -6.69
C VAL A 235 6.81 -14.06 -6.19
N CYS A 236 6.54 -12.92 -5.56
CA CYS A 236 7.56 -12.10 -4.89
C CYS A 236 7.86 -12.63 -3.48
N GLN A 237 6.81 -13.01 -2.74
CA GLN A 237 6.92 -13.46 -1.36
C GLN A 237 5.75 -14.36 -0.97
N VAL A 238 6.04 -15.36 -0.12
CA VAL A 238 5.01 -16.08 0.65
C VAL A 238 5.37 -15.94 2.13
N ALA A 239 4.42 -15.49 2.94
CA ALA A 239 4.56 -15.31 4.38
C ALA A 239 3.46 -16.04 5.13
N LYS A 240 3.75 -17.27 5.57
CA LYS A 240 2.94 -17.99 6.54
C LYS A 240 3.53 -17.74 7.93
N LEU A 241 2.92 -16.85 8.70
CA LEU A 241 3.45 -16.40 9.99
C LEU A 241 2.80 -17.22 11.11
N GLY A 242 3.36 -18.40 11.37
CA GLY A 242 2.90 -19.29 12.43
C GLY A 242 1.48 -19.83 12.21
N GLY A 243 0.84 -20.23 13.32
CA GLY A 243 -0.52 -20.74 13.33
C GLY A 243 -0.66 -22.23 12.98
N ALA A 244 -1.88 -22.63 12.65
CA ALA A 244 -2.24 -24.01 12.34
C ALA A 244 -1.43 -24.60 11.17
N ALA A 245 -1.25 -25.93 11.19
CA ALA A 245 -0.72 -26.65 10.04
C ALA A 245 -1.68 -26.48 8.85
N VAL A 246 -1.13 -26.27 7.65
CA VAL A 246 -1.93 -26.08 6.43
C VAL A 246 -1.32 -27.00 5.39
N GLU A 247 -2.17 -27.74 4.69
CA GLU A 247 -1.74 -28.63 3.61
C GLU A 247 -1.13 -27.84 2.45
N ALA A 248 -0.08 -28.39 1.83
CA ALA A 248 0.58 -27.73 0.70
C ALA A 248 -0.37 -27.55 -0.50
N THR A 249 -1.31 -28.46 -0.72
CA THR A 249 -2.31 -28.39 -1.79
C THR A 249 -3.23 -27.18 -1.61
N ALA A 250 -3.69 -26.91 -0.39
CA ALA A 250 -4.49 -25.74 -0.06
C ALA A 250 -3.71 -24.43 -0.33
N LEU A 251 -2.41 -24.38 0.02
CA LEU A 251 -1.57 -23.22 -0.31
C LEU A 251 -1.40 -22.99 -1.82
N LEU A 252 -1.31 -24.07 -2.61
CA LEU A 252 -1.27 -23.97 -4.07
C LEU A 252 -2.59 -23.45 -4.64
N GLN A 253 -3.73 -23.88 -4.10
CA GLN A 253 -5.04 -23.33 -4.45
C GLN A 253 -5.11 -21.84 -4.11
N CYS A 254 -4.68 -21.44 -2.91
CA CYS A 254 -4.60 -20.03 -2.51
C CYS A 254 -3.73 -19.22 -3.48
N ALA A 255 -2.58 -19.74 -3.90
CA ALA A 255 -1.71 -19.06 -4.86
C ALA A 255 -2.40 -18.87 -6.23
N SER A 256 -3.19 -19.85 -6.69
CA SER A 256 -3.94 -19.75 -7.94
C SER A 256 -5.04 -18.67 -7.88
N ILE A 257 -5.76 -18.60 -6.75
CA ILE A 257 -6.79 -17.58 -6.49
C ILE A 257 -6.12 -16.21 -6.39
N ALA A 258 -5.01 -16.11 -5.65
CA ALA A 258 -4.24 -14.88 -5.52
C ALA A 258 -3.78 -14.34 -6.88
N ALA A 259 -3.31 -15.20 -7.78
CA ALA A 259 -2.90 -14.79 -9.12
C ALA A 259 -4.05 -14.21 -9.97
N GLN A 260 -5.29 -14.66 -9.75
CA GLN A 260 -6.47 -14.07 -10.39
C GLN A 260 -6.80 -12.71 -9.78
N LYS A 261 -6.83 -12.63 -8.44
CA LYS A 261 -7.15 -11.40 -7.71
C LYS A 261 -6.12 -10.29 -7.92
N VAL A 262 -4.85 -10.62 -8.06
CA VAL A 262 -3.78 -9.66 -8.39
C VAL A 262 -4.01 -8.98 -9.73
N LYS A 263 -4.56 -9.70 -10.73
CA LYS A 263 -4.91 -9.10 -12.02
C LYS A 263 -6.08 -8.13 -11.88
N GLU A 264 -7.13 -8.52 -11.13
CA GLU A 264 -8.28 -7.66 -10.84
C GLU A 264 -7.83 -6.37 -10.12
N LEU A 265 -6.98 -6.48 -9.09
CA LEU A 265 -6.44 -5.34 -8.35
C LEU A 265 -5.56 -4.44 -9.23
N SER A 266 -4.69 -5.05 -10.06
CA SER A 266 -3.88 -4.29 -11.01
C SER A 266 -4.75 -3.48 -11.95
N ASP A 267 -5.81 -4.07 -12.49
CA ASP A 267 -6.69 -3.39 -13.45
C ASP A 267 -7.51 -2.27 -12.77
N ILE A 268 -7.85 -2.42 -11.49
CA ILE A 268 -8.48 -1.34 -10.69
C ILE A 268 -7.51 -0.16 -10.53
N VAL A 269 -6.26 -0.42 -10.15
CA VAL A 269 -5.24 0.62 -9.97
C VAL A 269 -4.90 1.29 -11.31
N ASP A 270 -4.76 0.51 -12.38
CA ASP A 270 -4.50 1.02 -13.74
C ASP A 270 -5.62 1.98 -14.18
N LYS A 271 -6.89 1.58 -14.03
CA LYS A 271 -8.04 2.44 -14.35
C LYS A 271 -8.09 3.70 -13.51
N ALA A 272 -7.84 3.60 -12.21
CA ALA A 272 -7.84 4.74 -11.31
C ALA A 272 -6.76 5.77 -11.70
N LEU A 273 -5.56 5.31 -12.05
CA LEU A 273 -4.46 6.18 -12.50
C LEU A 273 -4.77 6.84 -13.85
N GLU A 274 -5.37 6.11 -14.79
CA GLU A 274 -5.82 6.67 -16.06
C GLU A 274 -6.90 7.75 -15.87
N ASP A 275 -7.88 7.48 -15.01
CA ASP A 275 -8.97 8.42 -14.75
C ASP A 275 -8.48 9.67 -14.03
N ASP A 276 -7.50 9.55 -13.12
CA ASP A 276 -6.85 10.68 -12.48
C ASP A 276 -6.06 11.53 -13.49
N THR A 277 -5.27 10.88 -14.36
CA THR A 277 -4.52 11.55 -15.43
C THR A 277 -5.49 12.30 -16.35
N ARG A 278 -6.61 11.68 -16.77
CA ARG A 278 -7.64 12.34 -17.58
C ARG A 278 -8.30 13.53 -16.88
N LYS A 279 -8.51 13.46 -15.56
CA LYS A 279 -9.09 14.58 -14.78
C LYS A 279 -8.13 15.77 -14.76
N ARG A 280 -6.84 15.51 -14.52
CA ARG A 280 -5.79 16.54 -14.54
C ARG A 280 -5.60 17.11 -15.95
N ASP A 281 -5.62 16.28 -16.99
CA ASP A 281 -5.48 16.70 -18.38
C ASP A 281 -6.66 17.57 -18.87
N LYS A 282 -7.89 17.27 -18.43
CA LYS A 282 -9.09 18.02 -18.84
C LYS A 282 -9.20 19.41 -18.21
N GLY A 283 -8.41 19.72 -17.18
CA GLY A 283 -8.43 21.02 -16.47
C GLY A 283 -7.10 21.77 -16.37
N GLY A 284 -5.98 21.14 -16.72
CA GLY A 284 -4.68 21.44 -16.12
C GLY A 284 -3.83 22.60 -16.65
N LEU A 285 -4.33 23.49 -17.51
CA LEU A 285 -3.55 24.70 -17.86
C LEU A 285 -4.39 25.93 -18.15
N ILE A 286 -5.57 25.79 -18.76
CA ILE A 286 -6.36 26.96 -19.17
C ILE A 286 -7.16 27.57 -17.98
N SER A 287 -7.62 26.76 -17.03
CA SER A 287 -8.44 27.24 -15.90
C SER A 287 -7.62 27.98 -14.82
N GLU A 288 -6.45 27.45 -14.45
CA GLU A 288 -5.59 28.11 -13.45
C GLU A 288 -4.98 29.40 -14.01
N LEU A 289 -4.53 29.40 -15.27
CA LEU A 289 -4.05 30.64 -15.93
C LEU A 289 -5.15 31.71 -16.04
N LEU A 290 -6.40 31.33 -16.34
CA LEU A 290 -7.52 32.28 -16.40
C LEU A 290 -7.95 32.83 -15.04
N SER A 291 -7.68 32.12 -13.93
CA SER A 291 -7.97 32.62 -12.58
C SER A 291 -6.93 33.63 -12.09
N ALA A 292 -5.65 33.47 -12.46
CA ALA A 292 -4.57 34.37 -12.07
C ALA A 292 -4.58 35.71 -12.84
N GLU A 293 -5.13 35.75 -14.06
CA GLU A 293 -5.25 37.00 -14.84
C GLU A 293 -6.40 37.92 -14.41
N ASN A 294 -7.32 37.46 -13.55
CA ASN A 294 -8.51 38.23 -13.16
C ASN A 294 -8.38 39.07 -11.88
N ASP A 295 -7.25 39.02 -11.17
CA ASP A 295 -6.96 39.90 -10.02
C ASP A 295 -6.33 41.25 -10.46
N ARG A 296 -6.93 41.90 -11.48
CA ARG A 296 -6.64 43.32 -11.75
C ARG A 296 -7.51 44.17 -10.82
N LEU A 297 -6.87 44.79 -9.83
CA LEU A 297 -7.44 45.87 -9.03
C LEU A 297 -8.12 46.89 -9.95
N PRO A 298 -9.41 47.24 -9.74
CA PRO A 298 -10.03 48.32 -10.49
C PRO A 298 -9.42 49.65 -10.03
N ASP A 299 -8.58 50.23 -10.89
CA ASP A 299 -8.21 51.65 -10.82
C ASP A 299 -9.48 52.49 -11.04
N ILE A 300 -9.87 53.29 -10.03
CA ILE A 300 -10.30 54.70 -10.06
C ILE A 300 -10.40 55.20 -8.61
#